data_AF-A0A7S1S5H3-F1
#
_entry.id   AF-A0A7S1S5H3-F1
#
_cell.length_a   1.000
_cell.length_b   1.000
_cell.length_c   1.000
_cell.angle_alpha   90.00
_cell.angle_beta   90.00
_cell.angle_gamma   90.00
#
_symmetry.space_group_name_H-M   'P 1'
#
loop_
_entity.id
_entity.type
_entity.pdbx_description
1 polymer ?
#
loop_
_entity_poly.entity_id
_entity_poly.type
_entity_poly.pdbx_seq_one_letter_code
_entity_poly.pdbx_strand_id
1 'polypeptide(L)'
;IFQGQRISTCNEMLQAMRLVKLGAWEEQFEGLLNGSRKLEERALFQMRSLHALGNPVCNVLPVAASLSVFGIYIAVHGHMPSTPDVFALIQILRTISIPFTFLGVTLSSIQTLTSSSKRLTSLIAEPDLVRSDVVSGEAPA
;
A
#
# COMPACT_ATOMS: atom_id res chain seq x y z
N ILE A 1 -3.22 7.35 -6.53
CA ILE A 1 -3.36 8.66 -7.22
C ILE A 1 -3.78 8.44 -8.67
N PHE A 2 -2.95 7.83 -9.52
CA PHE A 2 -3.27 7.61 -10.95
C PHE A 2 -4.57 6.82 -11.22
N GLN A 3 -4.85 5.79 -10.41
CA GLN A 3 -6.11 5.04 -10.49
C GLN A 3 -7.34 5.91 -10.22
N GLY A 4 -7.28 6.77 -9.19
CA GLY A 4 -8.38 7.66 -8.84
C GLY A 4 -8.67 8.68 -9.95
N GLN A 5 -7.62 9.20 -10.58
CA GLN A 5 -7.75 10.12 -11.71
C GLN A 5 -8.43 9.45 -12.91
N ARG A 6 -8.01 8.23 -13.29
CA ARG A 6 -8.65 7.47 -14.38
C ARG A 6 -10.14 7.20 -14.11
N ILE A 7 -10.46 6.84 -12.86
CA ILE A 7 -11.85 6.58 -12.44
C ILE A 7 -12.68 7.87 -12.49
N SER A 8 -12.13 9.00 -12.02
CA SER A 8 -12.82 10.31 -12.08
C SER A 8 -13.12 10.72 -13.52
N THR A 9 -12.13 10.67 -14.41
CA THR A 9 -12.30 11.01 -15.82
C THR A 9 -13.31 10.09 -16.53
N CYS A 10 -13.29 8.79 -16.21
CA CYS A 10 -14.30 7.85 -16.71
C CYS A 10 -15.70 8.21 -16.20
N ASN A 11 -15.82 8.59 -14.93
CA ASN A 11 -17.10 9.00 -14.34
C ASN A 11 -17.63 10.29 -14.99
N GLU A 12 -16.78 11.28 -15.25
CA GLU A 12 -17.14 12.51 -15.97
C GLU A 12 -17.61 12.21 -17.40
N MET A 13 -16.90 11.33 -18.12
CA MET A 13 -17.29 10.88 -19.46
C MET A 13 -18.67 10.20 -19.45
N LEU A 14 -18.91 9.30 -18.50
CA LEU A 14 -20.19 8.57 -18.38
C LEU A 14 -21.36 9.52 -18.06
N GLN A 15 -21.13 10.51 -17.20
CA GLN A 15 -22.13 11.54 -16.90
C GLN A 15 -22.47 12.41 -18.12
N ALA A 16 -21.50 12.66 -19.01
CA ALA A 16 -21.67 13.46 -20.23
C ALA A 16 -21.86 12.64 -21.52
N MET A 17 -22.23 11.35 -21.44
CA MET A 17 -22.20 10.41 -22.58
C MET A 17 -22.97 10.89 -23.81
N ARG A 18 -24.11 11.55 -23.62
CA ARG A 18 -24.92 12.08 -24.72
C ARG A 18 -24.19 13.18 -25.51
N LEU A 19 -23.46 14.05 -24.83
CA LEU A 19 -22.65 15.10 -25.45
C LEU A 19 -21.47 14.50 -26.21
N VAL A 20 -20.81 13.50 -25.61
CA VAL A 20 -19.67 12.79 -26.23
C VAL A 20 -20.08 12.14 -27.55
N LYS A 21 -21.24 11.47 -27.59
CA LYS A 21 -21.80 10.84 -28.80
C LYS A 21 -22.17 11.87 -29.88
N LEU A 22 -22.79 12.98 -29.49
CA LEU A 22 -23.16 14.07 -30.41
C LEU A 22 -21.93 14.74 -31.03
N GLY A 23 -20.83 14.83 -30.29
CA GLY A 23 -19.56 15.40 -30.76
C GLY A 23 -18.62 14.41 -31.44
N ALA A 24 -18.96 13.12 -31.49
CA ALA A 24 -18.04 12.04 -31.91
C ALA A 24 -16.68 12.08 -31.20
N TRP A 25 -16.65 12.52 -29.93
CA TRP A 25 -15.41 12.70 -29.14
C TRP A 25 -14.87 11.40 -28.53
N GLU A 26 -15.40 10.24 -28.92
CA GLU A 26 -15.06 8.94 -28.33
C GLU A 26 -13.57 8.60 -28.44
N GLU A 27 -12.97 8.79 -29.63
CA GLU A 27 -11.54 8.52 -29.84
C GLU A 27 -10.65 9.47 -29.02
N GLN A 28 -11.08 10.72 -28.83
CA GLN A 28 -10.34 11.69 -28.03
C GLN A 28 -10.34 11.29 -26.54
N PHE A 29 -11.49 10.86 -26.02
CA PHE A 29 -11.60 10.33 -24.65
C PHE A 29 -10.85 9.01 -24.47
N GLU A 30 -10.87 8.13 -25.48
CA GLU A 30 -10.08 6.91 -25.48
C GLU A 30 -8.58 7.22 -25.37
N GLY A 31 -8.07 8.18 -26.16
CA GLY A 31 -6.69 8.63 -26.08
C GLY A 31 -6.30 9.15 -24.70
N LEU A 32 -7.17 9.95 -24.06
CA LEU A 32 -6.97 10.47 -22.71
C LEU A 32 -6.92 9.37 -21.65
N LEU A 33 -7.85 8.40 -21.72
CA LEU A 33 -7.88 7.25 -20.82
C LEU A 33 -6.66 6.36 -20.99
N ASN A 34 -6.22 6.14 -22.23
CA ASN A 34 -5.08 5.28 -22.54
C ASN A 34 -3.75 5.94 -22.11
N GLY A 35 -3.64 7.27 -22.23
CA GLY A 35 -2.53 8.04 -21.66
C GLY A 35 -2.45 7.91 -20.13
N SER A 36 -3.58 8.04 -19.45
CA SER A 36 -3.67 7.84 -17.98
C SER A 36 -3.33 6.40 -17.58
N ARG A 37 -3.77 5.41 -18.37
CA ARG A 37 -3.50 3.99 -18.14
C ARG A 37 -2.01 3.66 -18.24
N LYS A 38 -1.28 4.23 -19.19
CA LYS A 38 0.18 4.03 -19.32
C LYS A 38 0.95 4.56 -18.10
N LEU A 39 0.53 5.70 -17.56
CA LEU A 39 1.12 6.26 -16.33
C LEU A 39 0.84 5.36 -15.12
N GLU A 40 -0.40 4.88 -14.99
CA GLU A 40 -0.79 3.92 -13.95
C GLU A 40 0.05 2.64 -14.03
N GLU A 41 0.16 2.06 -15.23
CA GLU A 41 0.92 0.83 -15.47
C GLU A 41 2.39 0.99 -15.10
N ARG A 42 3.02 2.11 -15.47
CA ARG A 42 4.42 2.38 -15.10
C ARG A 42 4.60 2.47 -13.58
N ALA A 43 3.70 3.16 -12.88
CA ALA A 43 3.74 3.27 -11.42
C ALA A 43 3.51 1.90 -10.75
N LEU A 44 2.54 1.13 -11.24
CA LEU A 44 2.27 -0.23 -10.77
C LEU A 44 3.47 -1.15 -11.02
N PHE A 45 4.10 -1.06 -12.18
CA PHE A 45 5.27 -1.86 -12.52
C PHE A 45 6.41 -1.56 -11.55
N GLN A 46 6.75 -0.29 -11.32
CA GLN A 46 7.80 0.07 -10.36
C GLN A 46 7.53 -0.45 -8.94
N MET A 47 6.30 -0.26 -8.46
CA MET A 47 5.88 -0.78 -7.15
C MET A 47 5.95 -2.31 -7.07
N ARG A 48 5.48 -3.00 -8.11
CA ARG A 48 5.52 -4.46 -8.20
C ARG A 48 6.93 -4.99 -8.32
N SER A 49 7.82 -4.34 -9.07
CA SER A 49 9.23 -4.70 -9.17
C SER A 49 9.91 -4.61 -7.81
N LEU A 50 9.69 -3.52 -7.07
CA LEU A 50 10.21 -3.37 -5.71
C LEU A 50 9.70 -4.48 -4.77
N HIS A 51 8.41 -4.77 -4.82
CA HIS A 51 7.82 -5.83 -4.00
C HIS A 51 8.30 -7.23 -4.40
N ALA A 52 8.43 -7.49 -5.70
CA ALA A 52 8.89 -8.75 -6.25
C ALA A 52 10.36 -9.03 -5.92
N LEU A 53 11.20 -8.01 -5.77
CA LEU A 53 12.57 -8.17 -5.27
C LEU A 53 12.64 -8.23 -3.75
N GLY A 54 11.91 -7.37 -3.04
CA GLY A 54 11.99 -7.28 -1.58
C GLY A 54 11.46 -8.51 -0.84
N ASN A 55 10.30 -9.03 -1.27
CA ASN A 55 9.66 -10.16 -0.60
C ASN A 55 10.53 -11.45 -0.58
N PRO A 56 11.06 -11.94 -1.71
CA PRO A 56 11.91 -13.14 -1.68
C PRO A 56 13.19 -12.95 -0.89
N VAL A 57 13.81 -11.77 -0.90
CA VAL A 57 15.00 -11.48 -0.07
C VAL A 57 14.69 -11.69 1.41
N CYS A 58 13.56 -11.16 1.89
CA CYS A 58 13.13 -11.35 3.28
C CYS A 58 12.82 -12.82 3.61
N ASN A 59 12.29 -13.59 2.64
CA ASN A 59 11.99 -15.02 2.83
C ASN A 59 13.24 -15.90 2.79
N VAL A 60 14.27 -15.53 2.03
CA VAL A 60 15.54 -16.27 1.94
C VAL A 60 16.45 -15.96 3.14
N LEU A 61 16.29 -14.79 3.77
CA LEU A 61 17.06 -14.36 4.93
C LEU A 61 17.19 -15.42 6.06
N PRO A 62 16.10 -16.05 6.56
CA PRO A 62 16.20 -17.10 7.59
C PRO A 62 16.98 -18.34 7.14
N VAL A 63 16.85 -18.70 5.85
CA VAL A 63 17.55 -19.86 5.28
C VAL A 63 19.04 -19.57 5.19
N ALA A 64 19.40 -18.38 4.71
CA ALA A 64 20.78 -17.91 4.66
C ALA A 64 21.41 -17.80 6.05
N ALA A 65 20.65 -17.30 7.05
CA ALA A 65 21.08 -17.25 8.45
C ALA A 65 21.29 -18.65 9.06
N SER A 66 20.42 -19.60 8.73
CA SER A 66 20.60 -20.99 9.17
C SER A 66 21.87 -21.60 8.56
N LEU A 67 22.08 -21.39 7.25
CA LEU A 67 23.26 -21.87 6.55
C LEU A 67 24.55 -21.26 7.12
N SER A 68 24.55 -19.96 7.45
CA SER A 68 25.73 -19.31 8.02
C SER A 68 26.05 -19.81 9.42
N VAL A 69 25.05 -19.99 10.29
CA VAL A 69 25.27 -20.51 11.65
C VAL A 69 25.82 -21.94 11.61
N PHE A 70 25.22 -22.82 10.78
CA PHE A 70 25.74 -24.18 10.63
C PHE A 70 27.12 -24.22 9.97
N GLY A 71 27.35 -23.39 8.95
CA GLY A 71 28.65 -23.30 8.27
C GLY A 71 29.78 -22.87 9.21
N ILE A 72 29.54 -21.83 10.03
CA ILE A 72 30.50 -21.37 11.04
C ILE A 72 30.72 -22.44 12.11
N TYR A 73 29.66 -23.08 12.58
CA TYR A 73 29.77 -24.12 13.61
C TYR A 73 30.67 -25.29 13.15
N ILE A 74 30.44 -25.79 11.93
CA ILE A 74 31.23 -26.87 11.34
C ILE A 74 32.68 -26.44 11.12
N ALA A 75 32.91 -25.20 10.68
CA ALA A 75 34.26 -24.69 10.47
C ALA A 75 35.09 -24.61 11.78
N VAL A 76 34.44 -24.36 12.92
CA VAL A 76 35.12 -24.25 14.23
C VAL A 76 35.28 -25.60 14.93
N HIS A 77 34.23 -26.43 14.94
CA HIS A 77 34.20 -27.68 15.73
C HIS A 77 34.57 -28.92 14.89
N GLY A 78 34.55 -28.84 13.56
CA GLY A 78 34.88 -29.95 12.67
C GLY A 78 33.83 -31.06 12.61
N HIS A 79 32.73 -30.96 13.35
CA HIS A 79 31.63 -31.92 13.36
C HIS A 79 30.26 -31.24 13.32
N MET A 80 29.23 -31.99 12.91
CA MET A 80 27.84 -31.55 12.95
C MET A 80 27.38 -31.43 14.41
N PRO A 81 26.53 -30.44 14.77
CA PRO A 81 25.87 -30.43 16.08
C PRO A 81 24.96 -31.66 16.22
N SER A 82 24.66 -32.05 17.46
CA SER A 82 23.71 -33.12 17.75
C SER A 82 22.36 -32.85 17.08
N THR A 83 21.71 -33.89 16.54
CA THR A 83 20.39 -33.82 15.90
C THR A 83 19.35 -32.96 16.66
N PRO A 84 19.16 -33.09 17.99
CA PRO A 84 18.21 -32.24 18.72
C PRO A 84 18.57 -30.76 18.70
N ASP A 85 19.85 -30.41 18.77
CA ASP A 85 20.32 -29.03 18.79
C ASP A 85 20.13 -28.36 17.42
N VAL A 86 20.32 -29.12 16.34
CA VAL A 86 20.05 -28.65 14.97
C VAL A 86 18.58 -28.27 14.81
N PHE A 87 17.66 -29.12 15.27
CA PHE A 87 16.22 -28.82 15.20
C PHE A 87 15.84 -27.62 16.07
N ALA A 88 16.39 -27.51 17.28
CA ALA A 88 16.16 -26.36 18.15
C ALA A 88 16.64 -25.05 17.51
N LEU A 89 17.83 -25.05 16.91
CA LEU A 89 18.43 -23.88 16.28
C LEU A 89 17.65 -23.40 15.06
N ILE A 90 17.22 -24.32 14.18
CA ILE A 90 16.34 -24.00 13.04
C ILE A 90 15.04 -23.36 13.53
N GLN A 91 14.46 -23.89 14.61
CA GLN A 91 13.20 -23.39 15.16
C GLN A 91 13.34 -21.97 15.73
N ILE A 92 14.44 -21.69 16.43
CA ILE A 92 14.76 -20.36 16.95
C ILE A 92 14.95 -19.36 15.80
N LEU A 93 15.72 -19.72 14.77
CA LEU A 93 15.96 -18.87 13.60
C LEU A 93 14.69 -18.59 12.77
N ARG A 94 13.76 -19.54 12.72
CA ARG A 94 12.45 -19.32 12.11
C ARG A 94 11.59 -18.38 12.94
N THR A 95 11.61 -18.50 14.26
CA THR A 95 10.78 -17.70 15.17
C THR A 95 11.20 -16.23 15.21
N ILE A 96 12.50 -15.93 15.15
CA ILE A 96 13.01 -14.53 15.09
C ILE A 96 12.66 -13.81 13.78
N SER A 97 12.38 -14.55 12.71
CA SER A 97 12.06 -13.96 11.40
C SER A 97 10.64 -13.39 11.34
N ILE A 98 9.74 -13.89 12.19
CA ILE A 98 8.36 -13.40 12.30
C ILE A 98 8.34 -11.93 12.72
N PRO A 99 8.89 -11.53 13.89
CA PRO A 99 8.88 -10.12 14.30
C PRO A 99 9.66 -9.24 13.32
N PHE A 100 10.73 -9.75 12.69
CA PHE A 100 11.48 -9.02 11.67
C PHE A 100 10.63 -8.68 10.43
N THR A 101 9.79 -9.61 9.98
CA THR A 101 8.84 -9.38 8.87
C THR A 101 7.79 -8.34 9.23
N PHE A 102 7.31 -8.36 10.48
CA PHE A 102 6.32 -7.39 10.96
C PHE A 102 6.87 -5.97 11.12
N LEU A 103 8.19 -5.76 11.24
CA LEU A 103 8.78 -4.41 11.39
C LEU A 103 8.44 -3.47 10.22
N GLY A 104 8.46 -3.96 8.98
CA GLY A 104 8.11 -3.12 7.82
C GLY A 104 6.62 -2.75 7.80
N VAL A 105 5.78 -3.70 8.22
CA VAL A 105 4.32 -3.49 8.30
C VAL A 105 3.98 -2.51 9.41
N THR A 106 4.58 -2.63 10.59
CA THR A 106 4.32 -1.71 11.71
C THR A 106 4.76 -0.30 11.38
N LEU A 107 5.88 -0.11 10.68
CA LEU A 107 6.33 1.21 10.24
C LEU A 107 5.33 1.86 9.25
N SER A 108 4.83 1.08 8.29
CA SER A 108 3.80 1.51 7.35
C SER A 108 2.48 1.87 8.06
N SER A 109 2.12 1.09 9.09
CA SER A 109 0.96 1.36 9.93
C SER A 109 1.12 2.64 10.74
N ILE A 110 2.31 2.95 11.26
CA ILE A 110 2.60 4.20 11.97
C ILE A 110 2.46 5.41 11.03
N GLN A 111 2.96 5.30 9.80
CA GLN A 111 2.79 6.36 8.78
C GLN A 111 1.31 6.59 8.46
N THR A 112 0.56 5.51 8.29
CA THR A 112 -0.89 5.56 8.03
C THR A 112 -1.64 6.16 9.21
N LEU A 113 -1.28 5.78 10.44
CA LEU A 113 -1.85 6.33 11.66
C LEU A 113 -1.56 7.83 11.76
N THR A 114 -0.32 8.24 11.54
CA THR A 114 0.10 9.65 11.63
C THR A 114 -0.64 10.52 10.61
N SER A 115 -0.72 10.06 9.35
CA SER A 115 -1.48 10.79 8.32
C SER A 115 -2.97 10.83 8.63
N SER A 116 -3.52 9.77 9.22
CA SER A 116 -4.93 9.70 9.61
C SER A 116 -5.26 10.56 10.82
N SER A 117 -4.41 10.58 11.84
CA SER A 117 -4.52 11.49 12.98
C SER A 117 -4.47 12.93 12.53
N LYS A 118 -3.56 13.30 11.61
CA LYS A 118 -3.51 14.67 11.05
C LYS A 118 -4.83 15.08 10.39
N ARG A 119 -5.41 14.21 9.54
CA ARG A 119 -6.71 14.49 8.90
C ARG A 119 -7.84 14.59 9.91
N LEU A 120 -7.82 13.76 10.94
CA LEU A 120 -8.84 13.77 11.99
C LEU A 120 -8.75 15.06 12.82
N THR A 121 -7.54 15.50 13.17
CA THR A 121 -7.33 16.77 13.85
C THR A 121 -7.78 17.96 13.00
N SER A 122 -7.49 17.97 11.68
CA SER A 122 -7.96 19.06 10.81
C SER A 122 -9.48 19.07 10.68
N LEU A 123 -10.13 17.90 10.60
CA LEU A 123 -11.58 17.79 10.51
C LEU A 123 -12.28 18.26 11.78
N ILE A 124 -11.72 17.99 12.95
CA ILE A 124 -12.25 18.46 14.24
C ILE A 124 -11.97 19.96 14.46
N ALA A 125 -10.89 20.49 13.87
CA ALA A 125 -10.52 21.90 13.98
C ALA A 125 -11.28 22.82 13.01
N GLU A 126 -12.02 22.27 12.05
CA GLU A 126 -12.87 23.03 11.13
C GLU A 126 -14.00 23.71 11.93
N PRO A 127 -14.23 25.03 11.80
CA PRO A 127 -15.31 25.69 12.51
C PRO A 127 -16.67 25.10 12.11
N ASP A 128 -17.52 24.80 13.09
CA ASP A 128 -18.88 24.29 12.84
C ASP A 128 -19.62 25.26 11.91
N LEU A 129 -20.00 24.75 10.74
CA LEU A 129 -20.89 25.47 9.83
C LEU A 129 -22.24 25.63 10.54
N VAL A 130 -22.50 26.82 11.07
CA VAL A 130 -23.84 27.21 11.54
C VAL A 130 -24.76 27.15 10.33
N ARG A 131 -25.53 26.07 10.24
CA ARG A 131 -26.55 25.86 9.22
C ARG A 131 -27.64 26.92 9.42
N SER A 132 -27.65 27.96 8.59
CA SER A 132 -28.60 29.09 8.67
C SER A 132 -30.00 28.78 8.13
N ASP A 133 -30.33 27.50 7.90
CA ASP A 133 -31.45 27.13 7.02
C ASP A 133 -32.67 26.61 7.80
N VAL A 134 -32.83 27.00 9.06
CA VAL A 134 -34.00 26.64 9.86
C VAL A 134 -34.58 27.92 10.49
N VAL A 135 -35.66 28.41 9.86
CA VAL A 135 -36.61 29.46 10.25
C VAL A 135 -36.25 30.92 9.91
N SER A 136 -36.19 31.21 8.61
CA SER A 136 -36.80 32.44 8.07
C SER A 136 -38.12 32.03 7.41
N GLY A 137 -39.17 31.97 8.21
CA GLY A 137 -40.50 31.54 7.78
C GLY A 137 -41.43 31.49 8.96
N GLU A 138 -41.72 32.65 9.55
CA GLU A 138 -43.07 33.07 9.92
C GLU A 138 -43.03 34.54 10.40
N ALA A 139 -43.45 35.45 9.53
CA ALA A 139 -44.18 36.67 9.87
C ALA A 139 -45.35 36.72 8.86
N PRO A 140 -46.54 37.29 9.12
CA PRO A 140 -46.95 38.20 10.21
C PRO A 140 -48.35 37.92 10.83
N ALA A 141 -48.71 38.60 11.94
CA ALA A 141 -50.03 39.18 12.24
C ALA A 141 -49.98 39.98 13.54
#